data_AF-A0A7S3GVM9-F1
#
_entry.id   AF-A0A7S3GVM9-F1
#
_cell.length_a   1.000
_cell.length_b   1.000
_cell.length_c   1.000
_cell.angle_alpha   90.00
_cell.angle_beta   90.00
_cell.angle_gamma   90.00
#
_symmetry.space_group_name_H-M   'P 1'
#
loop_
_entity.id
_entity.type
_entity.pdbx_description
1 polymer ?
#
loop_
_entity_poly.entity_id
_entity_poly.type
_entity_poly.pdbx_seq_one_letter_code
_entity_poly.pdbx_strand_id
1 'polypeptide(L)'
;VDCVMYIMPFHNVIVSEKASGPLTSFALTSLSKFALYGFLSEQYPRVQEGITLIANCISRCIFEETDWESDELILMKLLELSTLCYRCNASKLLTIASAWDMYNTCISIHNHYRASKILKSEAENALVHLTLSAFGRVVVPNVRQRSSKNDLSLTNISHAANDEIKALKGRAWESIRDNYNLSSPVGVTLLLVKIMSALSDMADLQKQSVETVKFSLVLINVALENGGPSLGSVQPLVSVLSNEVCRNLLRASQSDDLAIISLALRVVFNLFMS
;
A
#
# COMPACT_ATOMS: atom_id res chain seq x y z
N VAL A 1 -16.01 15.55 -19.27
CA VAL A 1 -15.12 16.01 -18.17
C VAL A 1 -13.90 15.11 -18.18
N ASP A 2 -12.73 15.63 -18.57
CA ASP A 2 -11.48 14.86 -18.70
C ASP A 2 -10.72 14.92 -17.37
N CYS A 3 -10.38 13.75 -16.78
CA CYS A 3 -9.69 13.71 -15.49
C CYS A 3 -8.36 14.47 -15.52
N VAL A 4 -7.57 14.32 -16.58
CA VAL A 4 -6.24 14.92 -16.69
C VAL A 4 -6.34 16.43 -16.72
N MET A 5 -7.27 16.97 -17.52
CA MET A 5 -7.44 18.43 -17.66
C MET A 5 -7.75 19.13 -16.33
N TYR A 6 -8.51 18.47 -15.44
CA TYR A 6 -8.89 19.05 -14.15
C TYR A 6 -7.84 18.80 -13.06
N ILE A 7 -7.07 17.72 -13.13
CA ILE A 7 -6.05 17.36 -12.12
C ILE A 7 -4.72 18.08 -12.39
N MET A 8 -4.35 18.27 -13.65
CA MET A 8 -3.04 18.80 -14.05
C MET A 8 -2.64 20.14 -13.41
N PRO A 9 -3.54 21.14 -13.26
CA PRO A 9 -3.19 22.40 -12.60
C PRO A 9 -2.76 22.22 -11.15
N PHE A 10 -3.43 21.33 -10.41
CA PHE A 10 -3.09 21.02 -9.02
C PHE A 10 -1.80 20.21 -8.93
N HIS A 11 -1.60 19.26 -9.84
CA HIS A 11 -0.34 18.52 -9.94
C HIS A 11 0.85 19.44 -10.12
N ASN A 12 0.76 20.41 -11.04
CA ASN A 12 1.85 21.34 -11.30
C ASN A 12 2.19 22.22 -10.09
N VAL A 13 1.22 22.49 -9.23
CA VAL A 13 1.44 23.21 -7.97
C VAL A 13 2.13 22.30 -6.96
N ILE A 14 1.60 21.10 -6.70
CA ILE A 14 2.05 20.21 -5.62
C ILE A 14 3.49 19.69 -5.84
N VAL A 15 3.89 19.51 -7.09
CA VAL A 15 5.23 19.01 -7.45
C VAL A 15 6.22 20.16 -7.69
N SER A 16 5.79 21.42 -7.59
CA SER A 16 6.68 22.57 -7.80
C SER A 16 7.38 23.01 -6.52
N GLU A 17 8.71 23.05 -6.55
CA GLU A 17 9.54 23.63 -5.48
C GLU A 17 9.25 25.12 -5.21
N LYS A 18 8.56 25.81 -6.12
CA LYS A 18 8.21 27.23 -5.98
C LYS A 18 6.84 27.44 -5.30
N ALA A 19 6.12 26.36 -5.00
CA ALA A 19 4.81 26.46 -4.36
C ALA A 19 4.96 26.65 -2.86
N SER A 20 4.26 27.65 -2.32
CA SER A 20 4.19 27.87 -0.88
C SER A 20 3.34 26.80 -0.18
N GLY A 21 3.66 26.51 1.09
CA GLY A 21 2.91 25.55 1.91
C GLY A 21 1.38 25.73 1.86
N PRO A 22 0.83 26.95 2.02
CA PRO A 22 -0.62 27.19 1.90
C PRO A 22 -1.19 26.83 0.53
N LEU A 23 -0.47 27.16 -0.55
CA LEU A 23 -0.92 26.87 -1.91
C LEU A 23 -0.97 25.36 -2.17
N THR A 24 0.08 24.64 -1.75
CA THR A 24 0.13 23.16 -1.78
C THR A 24 -1.00 22.56 -0.95
N SER A 25 -1.24 23.10 0.25
CA SER A 25 -2.31 22.66 1.14
C SER A 25 -3.71 22.81 0.52
N PHE A 26 -4.00 23.91 -0.18
CA PHE A 26 -5.26 24.11 -0.91
C PHE A 26 -5.39 23.18 -2.11
N ALA A 27 -4.29 22.95 -2.83
CA ALA A 27 -4.27 22.03 -3.97
C ALA A 27 -4.58 20.59 -3.54
N LEU A 28 -3.92 20.11 -2.47
CA LEU A 28 -4.19 18.79 -1.90
C LEU A 28 -5.63 18.64 -1.43
N THR A 29 -6.16 19.65 -0.74
CA THR A 29 -7.57 19.65 -0.29
C THR A 29 -8.55 19.52 -1.47
N SER A 30 -8.24 20.17 -2.58
CA SER A 30 -9.06 20.11 -3.80
C SER A 30 -9.02 18.71 -4.42
N LEU A 31 -7.84 18.09 -4.48
CA LEU A 31 -7.69 16.71 -4.95
C LEU A 31 -8.39 15.71 -4.02
N SER A 32 -8.34 15.88 -2.70
CA SER A 32 -9.10 15.05 -1.75
C SER A 32 -10.59 15.13 -2.01
N LYS A 33 -11.13 16.32 -2.26
CA LYS A 33 -12.55 16.50 -2.63
C LYS A 33 -12.89 15.83 -3.96
N PHE A 34 -12.02 15.91 -4.96
CA PHE A 34 -12.23 15.20 -6.23
C PHE A 34 -12.31 13.68 -6.01
N ALA A 35 -11.38 13.12 -5.24
CA ALA A 35 -11.40 11.70 -4.91
C ALA A 35 -12.67 11.31 -4.11
N LEU A 36 -13.03 12.10 -3.09
CA LEU A 36 -14.19 11.87 -2.24
C LEU A 36 -15.52 11.94 -3.00
N TYR A 37 -15.65 12.86 -3.96
CA TYR A 37 -16.86 13.01 -4.78
C TYR A 37 -16.92 12.03 -5.97
N GLY A 38 -16.00 11.06 -6.05
CA GLY A 38 -16.04 10.01 -7.05
C GLY A 38 -15.55 10.45 -8.44
N PHE A 39 -14.77 11.52 -8.53
CA PHE A 39 -14.13 11.96 -9.78
C PHE A 39 -13.12 10.92 -10.33
N LEU A 40 -12.66 10.01 -9.46
CA LEU A 40 -11.78 8.88 -9.79
C LEU A 40 -12.60 7.61 -10.04
N SER A 41 -13.42 7.66 -11.08
CA SER A 41 -14.28 6.57 -11.53
C SER A 41 -14.03 6.25 -13.00
N GLU A 42 -14.19 4.99 -13.40
CA GLU A 42 -14.03 4.50 -14.78
C GLU A 42 -14.97 5.14 -15.80
N GLN A 43 -15.99 5.86 -15.31
CA GLN A 43 -16.93 6.60 -16.14
C GLN A 43 -16.28 7.82 -16.82
N TYR A 44 -15.16 8.31 -16.28
CA TYR A 44 -14.50 9.51 -16.79
C TYR A 44 -13.32 9.16 -17.73
N PRO A 45 -13.18 9.89 -18.85
CA PRO A 45 -12.08 9.68 -19.79
C PRO A 45 -10.72 9.99 -19.16
N ARG A 46 -9.71 9.20 -19.55
CA ARG A 46 -8.31 9.30 -19.09
C ARG A 46 -8.15 9.19 -17.57
N VAL A 47 -9.06 8.49 -16.89
CA VAL A 47 -8.98 8.29 -15.43
C VAL A 47 -7.71 7.57 -14.98
N GLN A 48 -7.15 6.66 -15.79
CA GLN A 48 -5.87 5.98 -15.49
C GLN A 48 -4.74 7.01 -15.38
N GLU A 49 -4.63 7.92 -16.34
CA GLU A 49 -3.64 9.00 -16.28
C GLU A 49 -3.93 9.96 -15.13
N GLY A 50 -5.21 10.28 -14.89
CA GLY A 50 -5.63 11.13 -13.78
C GLY A 50 -5.26 10.57 -12.40
N ILE A 51 -5.50 9.27 -12.15
CA ILE A 51 -5.15 8.65 -10.87
C ILE A 51 -3.63 8.52 -10.71
N THR A 52 -2.89 8.25 -11.80
CA THR A 52 -1.42 8.29 -11.78
C THR A 52 -0.88 9.69 -11.48
N LEU A 53 -1.52 10.76 -11.99
CA LEU A 53 -1.15 12.14 -11.63
C LEU A 53 -1.36 12.41 -10.14
N ILE A 54 -2.45 11.94 -9.55
CA ILE A 54 -2.69 12.09 -8.09
C ILE A 54 -1.65 11.28 -7.30
N ALA A 55 -1.34 10.05 -7.71
CA ALA A 55 -0.29 9.26 -7.07
C ALA A 55 1.06 9.96 -7.14
N ASN A 56 1.39 10.61 -8.26
CA ASN A 56 2.58 11.44 -8.40
C ASN A 56 2.56 12.65 -7.45
N CYS A 57 1.43 13.35 -7.34
CA CYS A 57 1.26 14.45 -6.37
C CYS A 57 1.57 13.98 -4.94
N ILE A 58 1.09 12.79 -4.56
CA ILE A 58 1.32 12.23 -3.22
C ILE A 58 2.81 11.95 -3.01
N SER A 59 3.43 11.23 -3.94
CA SER A 59 4.78 10.69 -3.73
C SER A 59 5.91 11.65 -4.08
N ARG A 60 5.63 12.71 -4.83
CA ARG A 60 6.59 13.76 -5.20
C ARG A 60 6.18 15.14 -4.70
N CYS A 61 5.32 15.20 -3.68
CA CYS A 61 4.97 16.45 -3.03
C CYS A 61 6.24 17.10 -2.46
N ILE A 62 6.50 18.33 -2.87
CA ILE A 62 7.55 19.18 -2.30
C ILE A 62 6.91 20.51 -1.96
N PHE A 63 7.26 21.07 -0.82
CA PHE A 63 6.78 22.38 -0.39
C PHE A 63 7.89 23.09 0.38
N GLU A 64 7.84 24.42 0.35
CA GLU A 64 8.71 25.26 1.17
C GLU A 64 8.48 24.96 2.66
N GLU A 65 9.50 24.47 3.36
CA GLU A 65 9.47 24.29 4.81
C GLU A 65 9.30 25.66 5.47
N THR A 66 8.20 25.84 6.21
CA THR A 66 7.85 27.12 6.81
C THR A 66 7.91 27.01 8.32
N ASP A 67 6.92 26.34 8.89
CA ASP A 67 6.83 25.99 10.29
C ASP A 67 6.27 24.57 10.43
N TRP A 68 6.62 23.91 11.53
CA TRP A 68 6.30 22.51 11.73
C TRP A 68 4.78 22.23 11.81
N GLU A 69 3.97 23.18 12.27
CA GLU A 69 2.51 22.99 12.36
C GLU A 69 1.87 23.00 10.97
N SER A 70 2.26 23.98 10.15
CA SER A 70 1.84 24.10 8.75
C SER A 70 2.31 22.90 7.91
N ASP A 71 3.54 22.45 8.13
CA ASP A 71 4.12 21.31 7.43
C ASP A 71 3.38 20.01 7.79
N GLU A 72 3.06 19.78 9.08
CA GLU A 72 2.28 18.61 9.50
C GLU A 72 0.88 18.58 8.87
N LEU A 73 0.23 19.73 8.72
CA LEU A 73 -1.08 19.79 8.07
C LEU A 73 -1.02 19.30 6.62
N ILE A 74 0.06 19.62 5.90
CA ILE A 74 0.27 19.13 4.52
C ILE A 74 0.47 17.62 4.53
N LEU A 75 1.27 17.10 5.46
CA LEU A 75 1.49 15.66 5.62
C LEU A 75 0.20 14.91 5.95
N MET A 76 -0.67 15.46 6.83
CA MET A 76 -2.00 14.89 7.09
C MET A 76 -2.85 14.82 5.82
N LYS A 77 -2.83 15.86 4.97
CA LYS A 77 -3.57 15.87 3.71
C LYS A 77 -3.02 14.86 2.69
N LEU A 78 -1.71 14.61 2.69
CA LEU A 78 -1.11 13.55 1.88
C LEU A 78 -1.58 12.16 2.33
N LEU A 79 -1.67 11.90 3.64
CA LEU A 79 -2.18 10.63 4.19
C LEU A 79 -3.66 10.41 3.84
N GLU A 80 -4.49 11.46 3.98
CA GLU A 80 -5.90 11.43 3.59
C GLU A 80 -6.06 11.12 2.09
N LEU A 81 -5.36 11.88 1.24
CA LEU A 81 -5.42 11.72 -0.21
C LEU A 81 -4.90 10.33 -0.63
N SER A 82 -3.87 9.82 0.03
CA SER A 82 -3.37 8.45 -0.17
C SER A 82 -4.46 7.42 0.09
N THR A 83 -5.14 7.54 1.23
CA THR A 83 -6.22 6.63 1.63
C THR A 83 -7.40 6.68 0.65
N LEU A 84 -7.85 7.87 0.25
CA LEU A 84 -8.94 8.05 -0.71
C LEU A 84 -8.59 7.46 -2.08
N CYS A 85 -7.38 7.73 -2.56
CA CYS A 85 -6.92 7.30 -3.88
C CYS A 85 -6.72 5.77 -3.93
N TYR A 86 -6.23 5.14 -2.85
CA TYR A 86 -6.08 3.69 -2.77
C TYR A 86 -7.41 2.91 -2.72
N ARG A 87 -8.47 3.55 -2.23
CA ARG A 87 -9.80 2.95 -2.02
C ARG A 87 -10.80 3.26 -3.13
N CYS A 88 -10.50 4.19 -4.03
CA CYS A 88 -11.41 4.57 -5.11
C CYS A 88 -11.55 3.45 -6.16
N ASN A 89 -12.60 3.54 -7.01
CA ASN A 89 -12.87 2.54 -8.04
C ASN A 89 -11.75 2.47 -9.09
N ALA A 90 -11.16 3.61 -9.45
CA ALA A 90 -10.07 3.67 -10.41
C ALA A 90 -8.74 3.12 -9.89
N SER A 91 -8.63 2.79 -8.59
CA SER A 91 -7.38 2.29 -7.98
C SER A 91 -6.83 1.03 -8.65
N LYS A 92 -7.68 0.18 -9.25
CA LYS A 92 -7.25 -0.99 -10.03
C LYS A 92 -6.40 -0.63 -11.26
N LEU A 93 -6.48 0.62 -11.73
CA LEU A 93 -5.73 1.12 -12.88
C LEU A 93 -4.35 1.66 -12.50
N LEU A 94 -4.06 1.82 -11.20
CA LEU A 94 -2.73 2.22 -10.72
C LEU A 94 -1.68 1.18 -11.12
N THR A 95 -0.53 1.65 -11.56
CA THR A 95 0.66 0.81 -11.65
C THR A 95 1.08 0.35 -10.27
N ILE A 96 1.72 -0.81 -10.17
CA ILE A 96 2.27 -1.29 -8.89
C ILE A 96 3.35 -0.35 -8.36
N ALA A 97 4.05 0.36 -9.26
CA ALA A 97 4.94 1.46 -8.94
C ALA A 97 4.24 2.58 -8.15
N SER A 98 3.19 3.18 -8.71
CA SER A 98 2.47 4.28 -8.07
C SER A 98 1.80 3.85 -6.77
N ALA A 99 1.25 2.64 -6.72
CA ALA A 99 0.66 2.09 -5.51
C ALA A 99 1.70 1.87 -4.40
N TRP A 100 2.90 1.37 -4.75
CA TRP A 100 4.00 1.25 -3.81
C TRP A 100 4.50 2.62 -3.33
N ASP A 101 4.68 3.58 -4.23
CA ASP A 101 5.19 4.90 -3.85
C ASP A 101 4.26 5.61 -2.87
N MET A 102 2.94 5.52 -3.06
CA MET A 102 1.97 6.07 -2.10
C MET A 102 2.07 5.37 -0.72
N TYR A 103 2.20 4.05 -0.71
CA TYR A 103 2.38 3.27 0.51
C TYR A 103 3.68 3.66 1.23
N ASN A 104 4.76 3.80 0.47
CA ASN A 104 6.06 4.20 0.97
C ASN A 104 6.06 5.64 1.50
N THR A 105 5.36 6.57 0.84
CA THR A 105 5.15 7.94 1.35
C THR A 105 4.50 7.92 2.74
N CYS A 106 3.47 7.08 2.95
CA CYS A 106 2.84 6.96 4.26
C CYS A 106 3.81 6.40 5.34
N ILE A 107 4.66 5.43 4.98
CA ILE A 107 5.75 4.95 5.86
C ILE A 107 6.74 6.07 6.18
N SER A 108 7.16 6.83 5.17
CA SER A 108 8.11 7.95 5.34
C SER A 108 7.55 9.03 6.25
N ILE A 109 6.25 9.35 6.15
CA ILE A 109 5.57 10.29 7.05
C ILE A 109 5.53 9.73 8.48
N HIS A 110 5.16 8.46 8.67
CA HIS A 110 5.15 7.81 9.99
C HIS A 110 6.53 7.83 10.67
N ASN A 111 7.59 7.55 9.90
CA ASN A 111 8.97 7.52 10.39
C ASN A 111 9.65 8.89 10.41
N HIS A 112 8.95 9.96 10.04
CA HIS A 112 9.54 11.29 10.01
C HIS A 112 9.95 11.74 11.43
N TYR A 113 11.20 12.21 11.58
CA TYR A 113 11.77 12.47 12.91
C TYR A 113 11.04 13.56 13.70
N ARG A 114 10.41 14.53 13.01
CA ARG A 114 9.61 15.60 13.61
C ARG A 114 8.12 15.28 13.74
N ALA A 115 7.66 14.12 13.28
CA ALA A 115 6.23 13.82 13.29
C ALA A 115 5.68 13.74 14.72
N SER A 116 4.64 14.52 14.99
CA SER A 116 3.86 14.52 16.21
C SER A 116 3.18 13.17 16.42
N LYS A 117 2.75 12.92 17.67
CA LYS A 117 1.98 11.71 17.99
C LYS A 117 0.68 11.61 17.18
N ILE A 118 0.06 12.75 16.88
CA ILE A 118 -1.18 12.82 16.10
C ILE A 118 -0.88 12.46 14.64
N LEU A 119 0.15 13.05 14.04
CA LEU A 119 0.54 12.73 12.67
C LEU A 119 0.96 11.27 12.51
N LYS A 120 1.73 10.73 13.48
CA LYS A 120 2.09 9.30 13.49
C LYS A 120 0.86 8.42 13.58
N SER A 121 -0.07 8.71 14.49
CA SER A 121 -1.32 7.96 14.62
C SER A 121 -2.16 8.01 13.35
N GLU A 122 -2.19 9.14 12.65
CA GLU A 122 -2.91 9.26 11.38
C GLU A 122 -2.21 8.49 10.24
N ALA A 123 -0.87 8.50 10.22
CA ALA A 123 -0.10 7.70 9.28
C ALA A 123 -0.30 6.21 9.51
N GLU A 124 -0.41 5.78 10.78
CA GLU A 124 -0.75 4.41 11.15
C GLU A 124 -2.14 4.01 10.61
N ASN A 125 -3.15 4.86 10.82
CA ASN A 125 -4.50 4.64 10.30
C ASN A 125 -4.53 4.54 8.77
N ALA A 126 -3.83 5.45 8.08
CA ALA A 126 -3.71 5.44 6.63
C ALA A 126 -3.07 4.14 6.14
N LEU A 127 -1.95 3.73 6.74
CA LEU A 127 -1.26 2.49 6.40
C LEU A 127 -2.14 1.26 6.62
N VAL A 128 -2.89 1.18 7.72
CA VAL A 128 -3.88 0.12 7.94
C VAL A 128 -4.90 0.07 6.80
N HIS A 129 -5.47 1.20 6.38
CA HIS A 129 -6.42 1.25 5.28
C HIS A 129 -5.79 0.85 3.93
N LEU A 130 -4.56 1.27 3.67
CA LEU A 130 -3.81 0.89 2.48
C LEU A 130 -3.53 -0.62 2.47
N THR A 131 -3.10 -1.20 3.60
CA THR A 131 -2.89 -2.65 3.77
C THR A 131 -4.18 -3.43 3.55
N LEU A 132 -5.27 -3.05 4.21
CA LEU A 132 -6.58 -3.69 4.03
C LEU A 132 -7.02 -3.64 2.56
N SER A 133 -6.83 -2.50 1.91
CA SER A 133 -7.17 -2.34 0.50
C SER A 133 -6.29 -3.22 -0.38
N ALA A 134 -4.97 -3.25 -0.17
CA ALA A 134 -4.04 -4.03 -0.97
C ALA A 134 -4.31 -5.54 -0.83
N PHE A 135 -4.36 -6.05 0.40
CA PHE A 135 -4.56 -7.47 0.69
C PHE A 135 -6.00 -7.94 0.42
N GLY A 136 -6.97 -7.04 0.39
CA GLY A 136 -8.35 -7.36 0.02
C GLY A 136 -8.53 -7.62 -1.48
N ARG A 137 -7.50 -7.35 -2.30
CA ARG A 137 -7.49 -7.63 -3.75
C ARG A 137 -7.03 -9.06 -4.07
N VAL A 138 -6.62 -9.84 -3.09
CA VAL A 138 -6.23 -11.25 -3.31
C VAL A 138 -7.45 -12.02 -3.78
N VAL A 139 -7.39 -12.55 -4.99
CA VAL A 139 -8.48 -13.31 -5.58
C VAL A 139 -8.51 -14.69 -4.93
N VAL A 140 -9.61 -15.02 -4.27
CA VAL A 140 -9.86 -16.38 -3.75
C VAL A 140 -10.16 -17.30 -4.94
N PRO A 141 -9.40 -18.38 -5.18
CA PRO A 141 -9.85 -19.45 -6.05
C PRO A 141 -11.08 -20.08 -5.38
N ASN A 142 -12.27 -19.86 -5.94
CA ASN A 142 -13.55 -20.31 -5.38
C ASN A 142 -13.56 -21.83 -5.12
N VAL A 143 -13.22 -22.28 -3.91
CA VAL A 143 -13.58 -23.61 -3.41
C VAL A 143 -14.87 -23.45 -2.61
N ARG A 144 -16.00 -23.22 -3.30
CA ARG A 144 -17.40 -23.49 -2.86
C ARG A 144 -18.42 -22.64 -3.65
N GLN A 145 -18.58 -22.90 -4.95
CA GLN A 145 -19.91 -22.85 -5.55
C GLN A 145 -20.05 -24.03 -6.52
N ARG A 146 -20.65 -25.12 -6.05
CA ARG A 146 -21.34 -26.05 -6.95
C ARG A 146 -22.43 -25.24 -7.66
N SER A 147 -22.19 -24.87 -8.92
CA SER A 147 -23.15 -24.82 -10.05
C SER A 147 -22.73 -23.75 -11.07
N SER A 148 -22.03 -24.15 -12.14
CA SER A 148 -22.27 -23.75 -13.55
C SER A 148 -20.96 -23.84 -14.35
N LYS A 149 -21.07 -24.26 -15.62
CA LYS A 149 -20.02 -24.80 -16.51
C LYS A 149 -18.91 -23.82 -16.97
N ASN A 150 -18.46 -22.88 -16.15
CA ASN A 150 -17.43 -21.87 -16.51
C ASN A 150 -16.07 -22.03 -15.77
N ASP A 151 -15.87 -23.09 -14.98
CA ASP A 151 -14.68 -23.27 -14.12
C ASP A 151 -13.36 -23.52 -14.86
N LEU A 152 -13.39 -23.81 -16.16
CA LEU A 152 -12.20 -24.04 -16.98
C LEU A 152 -11.42 -22.74 -17.30
N SER A 153 -12.05 -21.57 -17.25
CA SER A 153 -11.37 -20.30 -17.59
C SER A 153 -10.59 -19.70 -16.41
N LEU A 154 -11.10 -19.83 -15.18
CA LEU A 154 -10.49 -19.26 -13.97
C LEU A 154 -9.22 -20.01 -13.55
N THR A 155 -9.23 -21.35 -13.65
CA THR A 155 -8.06 -22.19 -13.40
C THR A 155 -6.93 -21.90 -14.37
N ASN A 156 -7.22 -21.75 -15.67
CA ASN A 156 -6.23 -21.40 -16.68
C ASN A 156 -5.57 -20.02 -16.45
N ILE A 157 -6.33 -19.01 -16.01
CA ILE A 157 -5.79 -17.68 -15.66
C ILE A 157 -4.84 -17.78 -14.46
N SER A 158 -5.17 -18.58 -13.45
CA SER A 158 -4.31 -18.76 -12.26
C SER A 158 -2.99 -19.47 -12.58
N HIS A 159 -3.00 -20.44 -13.50
CA HIS A 159 -1.78 -21.14 -13.94
C HIS A 159 -0.87 -20.23 -14.77
N ALA A 160 -1.43 -19.47 -15.72
CA ALA A 160 -0.66 -18.53 -16.54
C ALA A 160 -0.02 -17.42 -15.67
N ALA A 161 -0.77 -16.86 -14.72
CA ALA A 161 -0.23 -15.88 -13.78
C ALA A 161 0.91 -16.45 -12.93
N ASN A 162 0.78 -17.69 -12.46
CA ASN A 162 1.82 -18.37 -11.68
C ASN A 162 3.10 -18.62 -12.49
N ASP A 163 2.99 -18.95 -13.78
CA ASP A 163 4.16 -19.17 -14.63
C ASP A 163 4.88 -17.86 -14.98
N GLU A 164 4.13 -16.78 -15.21
CA GLU A 164 4.69 -15.44 -15.37
C GLU A 164 5.42 -14.98 -14.10
N ILE A 165 4.81 -15.15 -12.92
CA ILE A 165 5.42 -14.85 -11.62
C ILE A 165 6.74 -15.61 -11.43
N LYS A 166 6.79 -16.91 -11.79
CA LYS A 166 8.04 -17.69 -11.73
C LYS A 166 9.10 -17.12 -12.67
N ALA A 167 8.72 -16.69 -13.88
CA ALA A 167 9.62 -16.07 -14.83
C ALA A 167 10.12 -14.68 -14.39
N LEU A 168 9.42 -14.02 -13.48
CA LEU A 168 9.83 -12.75 -12.87
C LEU A 168 10.76 -12.93 -11.65
N LYS A 169 10.88 -14.16 -11.12
CA LYS A 169 11.72 -14.45 -9.96
C LYS A 169 13.18 -14.05 -10.22
N GLY A 170 13.75 -13.22 -9.34
CA GLY A 170 15.13 -12.73 -9.43
C GLY A 170 15.31 -11.46 -10.27
N ARG A 171 14.26 -10.94 -10.92
CA ARG A 171 14.31 -9.61 -11.54
C ARG A 171 14.23 -8.52 -10.47
N ALA A 172 14.91 -7.41 -10.71
CA ALA A 172 14.82 -6.24 -9.84
C ALA A 172 13.42 -5.62 -9.89
N TRP A 173 12.89 -5.19 -8.74
CA TRP A 173 11.60 -4.51 -8.64
C TRP A 173 11.47 -3.32 -9.61
N GLU A 174 12.52 -2.51 -9.73
CA GLU A 174 12.52 -1.32 -10.59
C GLU A 174 12.31 -1.62 -12.08
N SER A 175 12.67 -2.82 -12.56
CA SER A 175 12.48 -3.15 -13.99
C SER A 175 11.08 -3.67 -14.32
N ILE A 176 10.28 -4.02 -13.30
CA ILE A 176 8.96 -4.64 -13.48
C ILE A 176 7.82 -3.74 -13.00
N ARG A 177 8.08 -2.82 -12.08
CA ARG A 177 7.05 -2.04 -11.35
C ARG A 177 6.12 -1.19 -12.20
N ASP A 178 6.56 -0.75 -13.38
CA ASP A 178 5.76 0.09 -14.26
C ASP A 178 4.95 -0.72 -15.30
N ASN A 179 5.31 -1.99 -15.49
CA ASN A 179 4.71 -2.86 -16.52
C ASN A 179 3.41 -3.52 -16.04
N TYR A 180 3.14 -3.50 -14.73
CA TYR A 180 1.98 -4.13 -14.12
C TYR A 180 1.14 -3.11 -13.36
N ASN A 181 -0.17 -3.34 -13.35
CA ASN A 181 -1.15 -2.58 -12.59
C ASN A 181 -1.92 -3.47 -11.62
N LEU A 182 -2.78 -2.85 -10.81
CA LEU A 182 -3.57 -3.54 -9.78
C LEU A 182 -4.80 -4.30 -10.32
N SER A 183 -5.05 -4.30 -11.63
CA SER A 183 -6.11 -5.11 -12.23
C SER A 183 -5.63 -6.51 -12.62
N SER A 184 -4.31 -6.70 -12.76
CA SER A 184 -3.69 -8.00 -13.03
C SER A 184 -3.41 -8.76 -11.72
N PRO A 185 -3.73 -10.07 -11.64
CA PRO A 185 -3.34 -10.92 -10.50
C PRO A 185 -1.82 -10.96 -10.26
N VAL A 186 -1.02 -10.87 -11.33
CA VAL A 186 0.45 -10.79 -11.25
C VAL A 186 0.86 -9.49 -10.57
N GLY A 187 0.28 -8.36 -10.99
CA GLY A 187 0.56 -7.06 -10.38
C GLY A 187 0.19 -7.01 -8.90
N VAL A 188 -1.00 -7.50 -8.54
CA VAL A 188 -1.41 -7.62 -7.13
C VAL A 188 -0.41 -8.47 -6.35
N THR A 189 -0.02 -9.64 -6.86
CA THR A 189 0.96 -10.51 -6.19
C THR A 189 2.30 -9.80 -5.96
N LEU A 190 2.84 -9.13 -6.98
CA LEU A 190 4.11 -8.41 -6.88
C LEU A 190 4.05 -7.28 -5.85
N LEU A 191 2.95 -6.51 -5.83
CA LEU A 191 2.75 -5.45 -4.84
C LEU A 191 2.69 -6.03 -3.41
N LEU A 192 1.95 -7.10 -3.19
CA LEU A 192 1.82 -7.71 -1.86
C LEU A 192 3.13 -8.25 -1.33
N VAL A 193 3.92 -8.89 -2.20
CA VAL A 193 5.29 -9.33 -1.89
C VAL A 193 6.14 -8.12 -1.48
N LYS A 194 6.08 -7.03 -2.26
CA LYS A 194 6.85 -5.82 -1.96
C LYS A 194 6.45 -5.18 -0.62
N ILE A 195 5.15 -5.08 -0.34
CA ILE A 195 4.63 -4.57 0.94
C ILE A 195 5.09 -5.47 2.08
N MET A 196 4.91 -6.79 1.96
CA MET A 196 5.26 -7.73 3.03
C MET A 196 6.77 -7.75 3.32
N SER A 197 7.63 -7.69 2.30
CA SER A 197 9.08 -7.57 2.50
C SER A 197 9.45 -6.27 3.21
N ALA A 198 8.84 -5.14 2.84
CA ALA A 198 9.09 -3.87 3.53
C ALA A 198 8.62 -3.88 4.99
N LEU A 199 7.46 -4.46 5.27
CA LEU A 199 7.00 -4.65 6.65
C LEU A 199 7.92 -5.60 7.41
N SER A 200 8.40 -6.67 6.78
CA SER A 200 9.39 -7.57 7.38
C SER A 200 10.66 -6.81 7.77
N ASP A 201 11.20 -5.97 6.89
CA ASP A 201 12.36 -5.12 7.20
C ASP A 201 12.08 -4.14 8.35
N MET A 202 10.86 -3.59 8.43
CA MET A 202 10.42 -2.74 9.54
C MET A 202 10.22 -3.50 10.86
N ALA A 203 10.02 -4.83 10.80
CA ALA A 203 9.88 -5.70 11.97
C ALA A 203 11.23 -6.22 12.51
N ASP A 204 12.36 -5.82 11.91
CA ASP A 204 13.69 -6.22 12.37
C ASP A 204 14.12 -5.41 13.61
N LEU A 205 13.97 -6.03 14.79
CA LEU A 205 14.38 -5.48 16.09
C LEU A 205 15.86 -5.07 16.17
N GLN A 206 16.72 -5.59 15.29
CA GLN A 206 18.14 -5.23 15.31
C GLN A 206 18.42 -3.89 14.62
N LYS A 207 17.50 -3.43 13.76
CA LYS A 207 17.69 -2.24 12.91
C LYS A 207 16.73 -1.11 13.24
N GLN A 208 15.54 -1.43 13.75
CA GLN A 208 14.44 -0.49 13.91
C GLN A 208 14.15 -0.20 15.38
N SER A 209 13.45 0.90 15.64
CA SER A 209 12.98 1.21 17.00
C SER A 209 11.86 0.25 17.42
N VAL A 210 11.67 0.12 18.73
CA VAL A 210 10.62 -0.74 19.31
C VAL A 210 9.23 -0.35 18.81
N GLU A 211 8.96 0.94 18.67
CA GLU A 211 7.69 1.48 18.17
C GLU A 211 7.45 1.08 16.70
N THR A 212 8.46 1.25 15.85
CA THR A 212 8.37 0.87 14.43
C THR A 212 8.14 -0.64 14.27
N VAL A 213 8.83 -1.46 15.07
CA VAL A 213 8.62 -2.91 15.06
C VAL A 213 7.21 -3.28 15.51
N LYS A 214 6.73 -2.72 16.62
CA LYS A 214 5.36 -2.96 17.11
C LYS A 214 4.34 -2.63 16.02
N PHE A 215 4.47 -1.47 15.40
CA PHE A 215 3.55 -1.05 14.36
C PHE A 215 3.66 -1.92 13.10
N SER A 216 4.86 -2.34 12.70
CA SER A 216 5.02 -3.28 11.60
C SER A 216 4.33 -4.62 11.87
N LEU A 217 4.49 -5.17 13.08
CA LEU A 217 3.79 -6.40 13.48
C LEU A 217 2.26 -6.23 13.43
N VAL A 218 1.73 -5.06 13.79
CA VAL A 218 0.31 -4.73 13.62
C VAL A 218 -0.09 -4.78 12.15
N LEU A 219 0.66 -4.16 11.24
CA LEU A 219 0.34 -4.18 9.80
C LEU A 219 0.45 -5.59 9.20
N ILE A 220 1.46 -6.37 9.58
CA ILE A 220 1.58 -7.78 9.16
C ILE A 220 0.36 -8.56 9.64
N ASN A 221 -0.06 -8.34 10.89
CA ASN A 221 -1.25 -8.98 11.44
C ASN A 221 -2.52 -8.61 10.65
N VAL A 222 -2.72 -7.32 10.34
CA VAL A 222 -3.84 -6.83 9.52
C VAL A 222 -3.81 -7.45 8.12
N ALA A 223 -2.63 -7.56 7.51
CA ALA A 223 -2.46 -8.17 6.19
C ALA A 223 -2.88 -9.65 6.19
N LEU A 224 -2.47 -10.41 7.20
CA LEU A 224 -2.82 -11.82 7.36
C LEU A 224 -4.32 -12.01 7.64
N GLU A 225 -4.90 -11.25 8.57
CA GLU A 225 -6.32 -11.33 8.90
C GLU A 225 -7.22 -11.01 7.69
N ASN A 226 -6.83 -10.03 6.88
CA ASN A 226 -7.62 -9.60 5.73
C ASN A 226 -7.42 -10.49 4.49
N GLY A 227 -6.21 -11.02 4.27
CA GLY A 227 -5.94 -11.93 3.16
C GLY A 227 -6.44 -13.36 3.42
N GLY A 228 -6.41 -13.80 4.67
CA GLY A 228 -6.88 -15.11 5.12
C GLY A 228 -6.28 -16.28 4.33
N PRO A 229 -7.05 -17.38 4.14
CA PRO A 229 -6.55 -18.59 3.46
C PRO A 229 -6.14 -18.38 2.00
N SER A 230 -6.59 -17.30 1.39
CA SER A 230 -6.27 -16.95 0.02
C SER A 230 -4.78 -16.63 -0.15
N LEU A 231 -4.10 -16.17 0.91
CA LEU A 231 -2.66 -15.90 0.89
C LEU A 231 -1.83 -17.16 0.65
N GLY A 232 -2.29 -18.32 1.12
CA GLY A 232 -1.61 -19.60 0.88
C GLY A 232 -1.52 -19.98 -0.60
N SER A 233 -2.42 -19.46 -1.45
CA SER A 233 -2.36 -19.66 -2.90
C SER A 233 -1.25 -18.84 -3.58
N VAL A 234 -0.79 -17.76 -2.93
CA VAL A 234 0.21 -16.83 -3.46
C VAL A 234 1.61 -17.26 -3.04
N GLN A 235 2.17 -18.24 -3.76
CA GLN A 235 3.44 -18.88 -3.41
C GLN A 235 4.64 -17.91 -3.18
N PRO A 236 4.84 -16.85 -3.97
CA PRO A 236 5.90 -15.88 -3.68
C PRO A 236 5.71 -15.17 -2.34
N LEU A 237 4.49 -14.84 -1.97
CA LEU A 237 4.18 -14.19 -0.70
C LEU A 237 4.41 -15.16 0.47
N VAL A 238 3.99 -16.41 0.33
CA VAL A 238 4.27 -17.48 1.32
C VAL A 238 5.77 -17.60 1.56
N SER A 239 6.60 -17.47 0.52
CA SER A 239 8.07 -17.53 0.69
C SER A 239 8.65 -16.37 1.49
N VAL A 240 8.06 -15.17 1.42
CA VAL A 240 8.45 -14.03 2.26
C VAL A 240 7.98 -14.27 3.70
N LEU A 241 6.74 -14.71 3.87
CA LEU A 241 6.15 -15.03 5.18
C LEU A 241 6.96 -16.10 5.92
N SER A 242 7.29 -17.20 5.25
CA SER A 242 7.99 -18.35 5.87
C SER A 242 9.45 -18.06 6.20
N ASN A 243 10.09 -17.11 5.50
CA ASN A 243 11.53 -16.87 5.62
C ASN A 243 11.83 -15.60 6.41
N GLU A 244 11.44 -14.44 5.88
CA GLU A 244 11.83 -13.15 6.43
C GLU A 244 10.96 -12.82 7.65
N VAL A 245 9.65 -12.94 7.51
CA VAL A 245 8.70 -12.63 8.59
C VAL A 245 8.86 -13.60 9.75
N CYS A 246 8.86 -14.92 9.51
CA CYS A 246 9.11 -15.91 10.57
C CYS A 246 10.43 -15.70 11.31
N ARG A 247 11.51 -15.31 10.62
CA ARG A 247 12.79 -14.99 11.27
C ARG A 247 12.65 -13.82 12.24
N ASN A 248 11.97 -12.75 11.82
CA ASN A 248 11.76 -11.58 12.66
C ASN A 248 10.78 -11.86 13.80
N LEU A 249 9.77 -12.70 13.59
CA LEU A 249 8.86 -13.18 14.64
C LEU A 249 9.57 -14.02 15.69
N LEU A 250 10.47 -14.92 15.30
CA LEU A 250 11.26 -15.71 16.26
C LEU A 250 12.10 -14.80 17.16
N ARG A 251 12.72 -13.76 16.58
CA ARG A 251 13.46 -12.76 17.36
C ARG A 251 12.53 -11.96 18.27
N ALA A 252 11.38 -11.52 17.76
CA ALA A 252 10.38 -10.79 18.52
C ALA A 252 9.80 -11.60 19.68
N SER A 253 9.64 -12.91 19.52
CA SER A 253 9.18 -13.81 20.59
C SER A 253 10.16 -13.94 21.75
N GLN A 254 11.43 -13.57 21.54
CA GLN A 254 12.48 -13.56 22.57
C GLN A 254 12.68 -12.17 23.19
N SER A 255 11.87 -11.17 22.81
CA SER A 255 11.96 -9.82 23.37
C SER A 255 11.49 -9.80 24.82
N ASP A 256 12.10 -8.96 25.66
CA ASP A 256 11.60 -8.72 27.02
C ASP A 256 10.33 -7.84 27.05
N ASP A 257 9.99 -7.21 25.92
CA ASP A 257 8.78 -6.37 25.79
C ASP A 257 7.55 -7.26 25.53
N LEU A 258 6.69 -7.36 26.56
CA LEU A 258 5.47 -8.15 26.50
C LEU A 258 4.54 -7.75 25.34
N ALA A 259 4.53 -6.48 24.92
CA ALA A 259 3.70 -6.03 23.81
C ALA A 259 4.25 -6.55 22.47
N ILE A 260 5.58 -6.59 22.30
CA ILE A 260 6.21 -7.20 21.11
C ILE A 260 5.91 -8.69 21.07
N ILE A 261 6.08 -9.41 22.19
CA ILE A 261 5.77 -10.84 22.26
C ILE A 261 4.30 -11.09 21.92
N SER A 262 3.38 -10.34 22.53
CA SER A 262 1.95 -10.50 22.29
C SER A 262 1.58 -10.28 20.82
N LEU A 263 2.16 -9.27 20.17
CA LEU A 263 1.94 -9.01 18.76
C LEU A 263 2.53 -10.13 17.89
N ALA A 264 3.76 -10.55 18.19
CA ALA A 264 4.42 -11.63 17.46
C ALA A 264 3.63 -12.93 17.53
N LEU A 265 3.13 -13.30 18.72
CA LEU A 265 2.30 -14.49 18.90
C LEU A 265 0.98 -14.40 18.15
N ARG A 266 0.35 -13.21 18.07
CA ARG A 266 -0.86 -13.01 17.28
C ARG A 266 -0.60 -13.19 15.79
N VAL A 267 0.52 -12.66 15.29
CA VAL A 267 0.94 -12.86 13.90
C VAL A 267 1.20 -14.36 13.63
N VAL A 268 1.91 -15.04 14.52
CA VAL A 268 2.18 -16.49 14.40
C VAL A 268 0.87 -17.27 14.37
N PHE A 269 -0.07 -16.97 15.27
CA PHE A 269 -1.39 -17.60 15.28
C PHE A 269 -2.12 -17.42 13.94
N ASN A 270 -2.17 -16.18 13.43
CA ASN A 270 -2.82 -15.89 12.15
C ASN A 270 -2.10 -16.52 10.96
N LEU A 271 -0.78 -16.69 11.01
CA LEU A 271 -0.01 -17.38 9.99
C LEU A 271 -0.33 -18.88 9.93
N PHE A 272 -0.64 -19.52 11.06
CA PHE A 272 -1.04 -20.93 11.09
C PHE A 272 -2.53 -21.16 10.78
N MET A 273 -3.37 -20.14 10.97
CA MET A 273 -4.80 -20.21 10.67
C MET A 273 -5.14 -19.82 9.21
N SER A 274 -4.23 -19.11 8.53
CA SER A 274 -4.34 -18.72 7.12
C SER A 274 -3.70 -19.78 6.23
#